data_AF-A0A7X9IPC1-F1
#
_entry.id   AF-A0A7X9IPC1-F1
#
_cell.length_a   1.000
_cell.length_b   1.000
_cell.length_c   1.000
_cell.angle_alpha   90.00
_cell.angle_beta   90.00
_cell.angle_gamma   90.00
#
_symmetry.space_group_name_H-M   'P 1'
#
loop_
_entity.id
_entity.type
_entity.pdbx_description
1 polymer ?
#
loop_
_entity_poly.entity_id
_entity_poly.type
_entity_poly.pdbx_seq_one_letter_code
_entity_poly.pdbx_strand_id
1 'polypeptide(L)'
;MKKIDFFKDLFKENILEIREFNELFPVIVLKNSNPKELKIFIEQKKKYNQFYKFLPIFLNLEFIHNAKDTFPADILYIRDFSSHLFGEDLFQDIQIDNNFLRLNIEKELRSKIFVVTSSSYTFNSKNDISHFAKDLLFSLRYVIYAYSKIKNFNISFKDESELFISLLNLLNYNATSKVVHVIKSMGDFDSTERFEILYNSLSFLISKIEV
;
A
#
# COMPACT_ATOMS: atom_id res chain seq x y z
N MET A 1 21.78 -19.81 -7.95
CA MET A 1 21.90 -18.34 -8.04
C MET A 1 21.07 -17.75 -6.91
N LYS A 2 21.65 -16.95 -6.01
CA LYS A 2 20.86 -16.32 -4.93
C LYS A 2 20.05 -15.15 -5.50
N LYS A 3 18.95 -14.75 -4.82
CA LYS A 3 18.05 -13.67 -5.27
C LYS A 3 18.82 -12.36 -5.55
N ILE A 4 19.78 -12.03 -4.70
CA ILE A 4 20.59 -10.80 -4.81
C ILE A 4 21.53 -10.88 -6.03
N ASP A 5 22.19 -12.02 -6.24
CA ASP A 5 23.11 -12.23 -7.36
C ASP A 5 22.39 -12.01 -8.70
N PHE A 6 21.13 -12.44 -8.82
CA PHE A 6 20.32 -12.21 -10.01
C PHE A 6 20.23 -10.73 -10.39
N PHE A 7 19.90 -9.86 -9.42
CA PHE A 7 19.77 -8.43 -9.69
C PHE A 7 21.12 -7.78 -9.92
N LYS A 8 22.15 -8.18 -9.16
CA LYS A 8 23.52 -7.67 -9.34
C LYS A 8 24.05 -8.00 -10.73
N ASP A 9 23.80 -9.19 -11.26
CA ASP A 9 24.19 -9.56 -12.62
C ASP A 9 23.41 -8.76 -13.68
N LEU A 10 22.12 -8.52 -13.40
CA LEU A 10 21.20 -7.86 -14.32
C LEU A 10 21.50 -6.37 -14.50
N PHE A 11 21.72 -5.67 -13.39
CA PHE A 11 21.84 -4.21 -13.37
C PHE A 11 23.24 -3.72 -12.99
N LYS A 12 24.13 -4.60 -12.52
CA LYS A 12 25.55 -4.30 -12.24
C LYS A 12 25.70 -3.04 -11.37
N GLU A 13 26.57 -2.13 -11.79
CA GLU A 13 26.88 -0.86 -11.13
C GLU A 13 25.70 0.14 -11.07
N ASN A 14 24.57 -0.17 -11.71
CA ASN A 14 23.38 0.66 -11.67
C ASN A 14 22.55 0.47 -10.38
N ILE A 15 22.75 -0.63 -9.63
CA ILE A 15 22.03 -0.85 -8.36
C ILE A 15 22.65 0.01 -7.26
N LEU A 16 21.78 0.72 -6.55
CA LEU A 16 22.13 1.45 -5.33
C LEU A 16 21.65 0.71 -4.08
N GLU A 17 20.45 0.15 -4.13
CA GLU A 17 19.84 -0.55 -3.01
C GLU A 17 18.90 -1.65 -3.49
N ILE A 18 18.81 -2.74 -2.73
CA ILE A 18 17.76 -3.75 -2.86
C ILE A 18 17.11 -3.92 -1.49
N ARG A 19 15.79 -3.77 -1.47
CA ARG A 19 14.90 -4.07 -0.35
C ARG A 19 13.90 -5.15 -0.73
N GLU A 20 13.33 -5.84 0.24
CA GLU A 20 12.34 -6.91 0.01
C GLU A 20 11.16 -6.82 0.98
N PHE A 21 9.95 -6.94 0.45
CA PHE A 21 8.71 -7.02 1.25
C PHE A 21 8.35 -8.48 1.51
N ASN A 22 8.65 -9.01 2.71
CA ASN A 22 8.23 -10.34 3.17
C ASN A 22 8.37 -11.46 2.10
N GLU A 23 9.46 -11.45 1.33
CA GLU A 23 9.70 -12.37 0.21
C GLU A 23 8.68 -12.35 -0.95
N LEU A 24 7.79 -11.35 -0.99
CA LEU A 24 6.74 -11.22 -2.01
C LEU A 24 7.25 -10.55 -3.29
N PHE A 25 7.99 -9.46 -3.14
CA PHE A 25 8.64 -8.72 -4.22
C PHE A 25 9.77 -7.83 -3.69
N PRO A 26 10.75 -7.49 -4.54
CA PRO A 26 11.79 -6.55 -4.20
C PRO A 26 11.44 -5.11 -4.60
N VAL A 27 12.00 -4.17 -3.85
CA VAL A 27 12.15 -2.76 -4.25
C VAL A 27 13.61 -2.56 -4.63
N ILE A 28 13.84 -2.07 -5.84
CA ILE A 28 15.18 -1.92 -6.41
C ILE A 28 15.39 -0.45 -6.73
N VAL A 29 16.38 0.15 -6.06
CA VAL A 29 16.77 1.53 -6.33
C VAL A 29 17.94 1.52 -7.30
N LEU A 30 17.77 2.20 -8.43
CA LEU A 30 18.75 2.31 -9.50
C LEU A 30 19.28 3.75 -9.61
N LYS A 31 20.51 3.92 -10.10
CA LYS A 31 21.00 5.24 -10.52
C LYS A 31 20.15 5.78 -11.68
N ASN A 32 19.77 4.90 -12.60
CA ASN A 32 18.87 5.21 -13.71
C ASN A 32 17.82 4.10 -13.89
N SER A 33 16.53 4.47 -13.82
CA SER A 33 15.39 3.55 -13.87
C SER A 33 14.52 3.73 -15.11
N ASN A 34 15.04 4.34 -16.18
CA ASN A 34 14.26 4.56 -17.39
C ASN A 34 13.81 3.22 -18.05
N PRO A 35 12.68 3.20 -18.78
CA PRO A 35 12.15 1.97 -19.36
C PRO A 35 13.10 1.20 -20.30
N LYS A 36 14.08 1.88 -20.92
CA LYS A 36 15.07 1.19 -21.78
C LYS A 36 16.01 0.32 -20.95
N GLU A 37 16.45 0.81 -19.78
CA GLU A 37 17.26 0.03 -18.83
C GLU A 37 16.48 -1.15 -18.26
N LEU A 38 15.17 -1.00 -18.07
CA LEU A 38 14.30 -2.08 -17.56
C LEU A 38 13.96 -3.13 -18.61
N LYS A 39 14.27 -2.93 -19.89
CA LYS A 39 13.99 -3.93 -20.94
C LYS A 39 14.71 -5.25 -20.69
N ILE A 40 15.93 -5.21 -20.15
CA ILE A 40 16.71 -6.40 -19.81
C ILE A 40 16.00 -7.28 -18.75
N PHE A 41 15.21 -6.66 -17.86
CA PHE A 41 14.40 -7.38 -16.89
C PHE A 41 13.27 -8.19 -17.56
N ILE A 42 12.65 -7.64 -18.60
CA ILE A 42 11.58 -8.32 -19.35
C ILE A 42 12.11 -9.64 -19.93
N GLU A 43 13.33 -9.63 -20.46
CA GLU A 43 13.99 -10.81 -21.03
C GLU A 43 14.30 -11.88 -19.97
N GLN A 44 14.51 -11.47 -18.71
CA GLN A 44 14.81 -12.37 -17.60
C GLN A 44 13.60 -12.69 -16.71
N LYS A 45 12.37 -12.32 -17.11
CA LYS A 45 11.14 -12.50 -16.30
C LYS A 45 10.93 -13.95 -15.84
N LYS A 46 11.29 -14.94 -16.66
CA LYS A 46 11.17 -16.36 -16.27
C LYS A 46 12.05 -16.72 -15.07
N LYS A 47 13.27 -16.20 -15.01
CA LYS A 47 14.18 -16.40 -13.86
C LYS A 47 13.69 -15.63 -12.65
N TYR A 48 13.22 -14.40 -12.85
CA TYR A 48 12.63 -13.59 -11.78
C TYR A 48 11.46 -14.32 -11.08
N ASN A 49 10.56 -14.92 -11.86
CA ASN A 49 9.41 -15.66 -11.33
C ASN A 49 9.78 -16.91 -10.50
N GLN A 50 11.05 -17.33 -10.50
CA GLN A 50 11.55 -18.38 -9.58
C GLN A 50 11.75 -17.85 -8.16
N PHE A 51 11.91 -16.53 -8.00
CA PHE A 51 12.19 -15.88 -6.73
C PHE A 51 10.96 -15.16 -6.15
N TYR A 52 10.13 -14.57 -7.00
CA TYR A 52 9.03 -13.70 -6.57
C TYR A 52 7.76 -13.94 -7.37
N LYS A 53 6.62 -13.76 -6.68
CA LYS A 53 5.29 -13.87 -7.28
C LYS A 53 4.82 -12.56 -7.91
N PHE A 54 5.13 -11.43 -7.29
CA PHE A 54 4.72 -10.11 -7.74
C PHE A 54 5.83 -9.41 -8.49
N LEU A 55 5.53 -8.36 -9.25
CA LEU A 55 6.54 -7.59 -9.99
C LEU A 55 7.38 -6.73 -9.05
N PRO A 56 8.65 -6.44 -9.41
CA PRO A 56 9.50 -5.59 -8.60
C PRO A 56 9.07 -4.12 -8.75
N ILE A 57 9.35 -3.32 -7.72
CA ILE A 57 9.23 -1.86 -7.79
C ILE A 57 10.60 -1.29 -8.12
N PHE A 58 10.69 -0.53 -9.21
CA PHE A 58 11.93 0.16 -9.59
C PHE A 58 11.83 1.64 -9.24
N LEU A 59 12.77 2.12 -8.45
CA LEU A 59 12.89 3.53 -8.04
C LEU A 59 14.25 4.08 -8.47
N ASN A 60 14.39 5.39 -8.43
CA ASN A 60 15.70 6.06 -8.50
C ASN A 60 15.82 7.06 -7.34
N LEU A 61 17.05 7.57 -7.13
CA LEU A 61 17.31 8.53 -6.04
C LEU A 61 16.46 9.79 -6.15
N GLU A 62 16.31 10.33 -7.36
CA GLU A 62 15.52 11.53 -7.60
C GLU A 62 14.07 11.33 -7.15
N PHE A 63 13.46 10.18 -7.47
CA PHE A 63 12.13 9.82 -7.03
C PHE A 63 12.05 9.77 -5.51
N ILE A 64 12.96 9.07 -4.83
CA ILE A 64 12.93 8.96 -3.35
C ILE A 64 13.02 10.34 -2.69
N HIS A 65 13.87 11.23 -3.22
CA HIS A 65 14.03 12.57 -2.66
C HIS A 65 12.85 13.51 -2.97
N ASN A 66 12.31 13.45 -4.17
CA ASN A 66 11.25 14.34 -4.63
C ASN A 66 9.83 13.85 -4.30
N ALA A 67 9.67 12.58 -3.90
CA ALA A 67 8.36 12.00 -3.59
C ALA A 67 7.95 12.14 -2.13
N LYS A 68 8.76 12.78 -1.26
CA LYS A 68 8.48 12.88 0.18
C LYS A 68 7.25 13.72 0.52
N ASP A 69 6.85 14.62 -0.36
CA ASP A 69 5.67 15.49 -0.20
C ASP A 69 4.44 14.94 -0.94
N THR A 70 4.66 14.21 -2.04
CA THR A 70 3.63 13.72 -2.95
C THR A 70 3.24 12.26 -2.71
N PHE A 71 4.18 11.41 -2.29
CA PHE A 71 3.99 10.00 -1.89
C PHE A 71 4.55 9.69 -0.49
N PRO A 72 4.28 10.53 0.53
CA PRO A 72 4.84 10.37 1.87
C PRO A 72 4.49 9.02 2.51
N ALA A 73 3.25 8.56 2.33
CA ALA A 73 2.77 7.31 2.92
C ALA A 73 3.43 6.08 2.29
N ASP A 74 3.63 6.06 0.98
CA ASP A 74 4.32 4.97 0.27
C ASP A 74 5.78 4.86 0.70
N ILE A 75 6.50 5.98 0.76
CA ILE A 75 7.90 6.00 1.21
C ILE A 75 8.02 5.51 2.66
N LEU A 76 7.12 5.97 3.54
CA LEU A 76 7.04 5.52 4.92
C LEU A 76 6.75 4.01 5.02
N TYR A 77 5.82 3.50 4.21
CA TYR A 77 5.47 2.09 4.18
C TYR A 77 6.63 1.22 3.67
N ILE A 78 7.34 1.66 2.62
CA ILE A 78 8.54 0.96 2.13
C ILE A 78 9.60 0.92 3.22
N ARG A 79 9.92 2.04 3.85
CA ARG A 79 10.92 2.11 4.92
C ARG A 79 10.62 1.11 6.04
N ASP A 80 9.37 1.09 6.52
CA ASP A 80 9.00 0.36 7.74
C ASP A 80 8.67 -1.13 7.50
N PHE A 81 8.28 -1.54 6.29
CA PHE A 81 7.85 -2.93 5.99
C PHE A 81 8.73 -3.68 4.99
N SER A 82 9.83 -3.09 4.53
CA SER A 82 10.80 -3.82 3.71
C SER A 82 12.10 -4.06 4.47
N SER A 83 12.70 -5.23 4.22
CA SER A 83 14.01 -5.60 4.73
C SER A 83 15.08 -5.11 3.76
N HIS A 84 16.12 -4.45 4.28
CA HIS A 84 17.32 -4.11 3.51
C HIS A 84 18.11 -5.38 3.17
N LEU A 85 18.45 -5.58 1.91
CA LEU A 85 19.18 -6.75 1.43
C LEU A 85 20.56 -6.43 0.86
N PHE A 86 20.74 -5.26 0.24
CA PHE A 86 21.98 -4.88 -0.41
C PHE A 86 22.07 -3.36 -0.62
N GLY A 87 23.30 -2.83 -0.60
CA GLY A 87 23.58 -1.46 -1.01
C GLY A 87 23.53 -0.44 0.13
N GLU A 88 23.39 0.83 -0.22
CA GLU A 88 23.17 1.92 0.74
C GLU A 88 21.75 1.77 1.33
N ASP A 89 21.55 2.01 2.64
CA ASP A 89 20.20 2.03 3.22
C ASP A 89 19.57 3.42 3.02
N LEU A 90 19.02 3.66 1.83
CA LEU A 90 18.55 4.99 1.43
C LEU A 90 17.26 5.41 2.14
N PHE A 91 16.57 4.47 2.79
CA PHE A 91 15.31 4.72 3.48
C PHE A 91 15.49 4.96 4.99
N GLN A 92 16.61 4.54 5.60
CA GLN A 92 16.84 4.59 7.04
C GLN A 92 16.58 5.97 7.66
N ASP A 93 17.12 7.02 7.04
CA ASP A 93 17.09 8.39 7.58
C ASP A 93 16.02 9.28 6.92
N ILE A 94 15.08 8.69 6.17
CA ILE A 94 14.01 9.48 5.55
C ILE A 94 13.06 9.99 6.64
N GLN A 95 13.04 11.31 6.79
CA GLN A 95 12.05 12.06 7.56
C GLN A 95 10.93 12.54 6.63
N ILE A 96 9.69 12.33 7.07
CA ILE A 96 8.48 12.75 6.36
C ILE A 96 7.73 13.73 7.25
N ASP A 97 7.33 14.87 6.67
CA ASP A 97 6.50 15.85 7.36
C ASP A 97 5.08 15.31 7.57
N ASN A 98 4.60 15.37 8.80
CA ASN A 98 3.23 14.98 9.16
C ASN A 98 2.16 15.76 8.39
N ASN A 99 2.44 17.00 7.98
CA ASN A 99 1.54 17.80 7.15
C ASN A 99 1.34 17.17 5.77
N PHE A 100 2.43 16.69 5.15
CA PHE A 100 2.33 15.98 3.87
C PHE A 100 1.64 14.63 4.03
N LEU A 101 1.93 13.87 5.10
CA LEU A 101 1.20 12.64 5.40
C LEU A 101 -0.30 12.91 5.56
N ARG A 102 -0.68 13.93 6.34
CA ARG A 102 -2.09 14.31 6.55
C ARG A 102 -2.79 14.59 5.22
N LEU A 103 -2.19 15.44 4.39
CA LEU A 103 -2.73 15.81 3.08
C LEU A 103 -2.84 14.62 2.13
N ASN A 104 -1.82 13.77 2.09
CA ASN A 104 -1.82 12.57 1.27
C ASN A 104 -2.90 11.57 1.71
N ILE A 105 -3.04 11.34 3.02
CA ILE A 105 -4.10 10.47 3.57
C ILE A 105 -5.48 11.02 3.19
N GLU A 106 -5.73 12.30 3.42
CA GLU A 106 -7.01 12.92 3.11
C GLU A 106 -7.34 12.80 1.62
N LYS A 107 -6.37 13.12 0.74
CA LYS A 107 -6.51 13.01 -0.71
C LYS A 107 -6.84 11.58 -1.14
N GLU A 108 -6.11 10.59 -0.63
CA GLU A 108 -6.31 9.19 -1.00
C GLU A 108 -7.66 8.66 -0.51
N LEU A 109 -8.04 8.90 0.74
CA LEU A 109 -9.34 8.48 1.27
C LEU A 109 -10.50 9.13 0.50
N ARG A 110 -10.42 10.43 0.20
CA ARG A 110 -11.43 11.12 -0.63
C ARG A 110 -11.49 10.55 -2.04
N SER A 111 -10.34 10.24 -2.63
CA SER A 111 -10.29 9.59 -3.96
C SER A 111 -10.95 8.21 -3.93
N LYS A 112 -10.76 7.44 -2.86
CA LYS A 112 -11.41 6.14 -2.67
C LYS A 112 -12.91 6.23 -2.44
N ILE A 113 -13.41 7.32 -1.86
CA ILE A 113 -14.86 7.56 -1.81
C ILE A 113 -15.43 7.59 -3.23
N PHE A 114 -14.80 8.29 -4.18
CA PHE A 114 -15.28 8.30 -5.58
C PHE A 114 -15.29 6.91 -6.21
N VAL A 115 -14.28 6.09 -5.91
CA VAL A 115 -14.20 4.70 -6.35
C VAL A 115 -15.33 3.85 -5.74
N VAL A 116 -15.62 4.01 -4.45
CA VAL A 116 -16.74 3.32 -3.76
C VAL A 116 -18.07 3.73 -4.38
N THR A 117 -18.31 5.02 -4.58
CA THR A 117 -19.57 5.52 -5.15
C THR A 117 -19.76 5.13 -6.62
N SER A 118 -18.70 5.10 -7.43
CA SER A 118 -18.84 4.67 -8.83
C SER A 118 -19.05 3.15 -8.93
N SER A 119 -18.41 2.38 -8.05
CA SER A 119 -18.51 0.92 -8.01
C SER A 119 -19.88 0.43 -7.56
N SER A 120 -20.65 1.23 -6.81
CA SER A 120 -21.99 0.84 -6.35
C SER A 120 -23.01 0.65 -7.47
N TYR A 121 -22.77 1.21 -8.65
CA TYR A 121 -23.60 0.99 -9.84
C TYR A 121 -23.15 -0.20 -10.69
N THR A 122 -21.98 -0.78 -10.37
CA THR A 122 -21.35 -1.85 -11.17
C THR A 122 -21.51 -3.22 -10.52
N PHE A 123 -21.32 -3.32 -9.21
CA PHE A 123 -21.32 -4.60 -8.50
C PHE A 123 -22.62 -4.81 -7.73
N ASN A 124 -23.25 -5.97 -7.95
CA ASN A 124 -24.52 -6.32 -7.31
C ASN A 124 -24.43 -7.55 -6.41
N SER A 125 -23.39 -8.38 -6.56
CA SER A 125 -23.23 -9.59 -5.74
C SER A 125 -22.38 -9.29 -4.50
N LYS A 126 -22.74 -9.90 -3.36
CA LYS A 126 -21.96 -9.77 -2.12
C LYS A 126 -20.50 -10.22 -2.25
N ASN A 127 -20.23 -11.20 -3.13
CA ASN A 127 -18.88 -11.71 -3.36
C ASN A 127 -18.04 -10.71 -4.15
N ASP A 128 -18.59 -10.12 -5.22
CA ASP A 128 -17.89 -9.10 -6.00
C ASP A 128 -17.60 -7.86 -5.16
N ILE A 129 -18.56 -7.45 -4.31
CA ILE A 129 -18.36 -6.33 -3.39
C ILE A 129 -17.30 -6.66 -2.33
N SER A 130 -17.23 -7.89 -1.83
CA SER A 130 -16.18 -8.35 -0.92
C SER A 130 -14.80 -8.33 -1.59
N HIS A 131 -14.70 -8.77 -2.85
CA HIS A 131 -13.46 -8.69 -3.62
C HIS A 131 -13.05 -7.24 -3.85
N PHE A 132 -13.97 -6.39 -4.30
CA PHE A 132 -13.77 -4.96 -4.43
C PHE A 132 -13.28 -4.32 -3.11
N ALA A 133 -13.90 -4.66 -1.98
CA ALA A 133 -13.50 -4.15 -0.67
C ALA A 133 -12.05 -4.54 -0.33
N LYS A 134 -11.64 -5.78 -0.61
CA LYS A 134 -10.25 -6.23 -0.38
C LYS A 134 -9.27 -5.49 -1.29
N ASP A 135 -9.59 -5.30 -2.56
CA ASP A 135 -8.75 -4.54 -3.50
C ASP A 135 -8.65 -3.06 -3.09
N LEU A 136 -9.77 -2.49 -2.62
CA LEU A 136 -9.81 -1.14 -2.05
C LEU A 136 -8.86 -1.01 -0.87
N LEU A 137 -8.92 -1.93 0.11
CA LEU A 137 -8.05 -1.92 1.28
C LEU A 137 -6.60 -2.18 0.93
N PHE A 138 -6.33 -3.09 -0.01
CA PHE A 138 -4.99 -3.28 -0.56
C PHE A 138 -4.44 -1.98 -1.12
N SER A 139 -5.24 -1.24 -1.89
CA SER A 139 -4.85 0.04 -2.47
C SER A 139 -4.69 1.18 -1.45
N LEU A 140 -5.20 1.03 -0.22
CA LEU A 140 -5.14 2.02 0.86
C LEU A 140 -4.10 1.68 1.94
N ARG A 141 -3.43 0.53 1.87
CA ARG A 141 -2.58 0.01 2.95
C ARG A 141 -1.54 1.00 3.47
N TYR A 142 -0.87 1.72 2.57
CA TYR A 142 0.14 2.72 2.92
C TYR A 142 -0.48 3.93 3.61
N VAL A 143 -1.64 4.37 3.14
CA VAL A 143 -2.41 5.48 3.74
C VAL A 143 -2.94 5.11 5.12
N ILE A 144 -3.50 3.92 5.29
CA ILE A 144 -4.01 3.45 6.60
C ILE A 144 -2.85 3.28 7.60
N TYR A 145 -1.70 2.82 7.13
CA TYR A 145 -0.50 2.76 7.95
C TYR A 145 0.02 4.16 8.33
N ALA A 146 0.11 5.07 7.37
CA ALA A 146 0.47 6.47 7.63
C ALA A 146 -0.49 7.12 8.64
N TYR A 147 -1.78 6.80 8.56
CA TYR A 147 -2.78 7.25 9.50
C TYR A 147 -2.46 6.77 10.92
N SER A 148 -2.18 5.47 11.09
CA SER A 148 -1.85 4.93 12.42
C SER A 148 -0.61 5.58 13.01
N LYS A 149 0.39 5.93 12.17
CA LYS A 149 1.59 6.67 12.59
C LYS A 149 1.26 8.09 13.07
N ILE A 150 0.47 8.86 12.32
CA ILE A 150 0.08 10.22 12.75
C ILE A 150 -0.67 10.18 14.09
N LYS A 151 -1.53 9.17 14.30
CA LYS A 151 -2.27 9.01 15.55
C LYS A 151 -1.48 8.30 16.67
N ASN A 152 -0.22 7.95 16.43
CA ASN A 152 0.63 7.20 17.37
C ASN A 152 0.01 5.87 17.82
N PHE A 153 -0.73 5.21 16.93
CA PHE A 153 -1.29 3.89 17.18
C PHE A 153 -0.28 2.80 16.87
N ASN A 154 -0.11 1.87 17.81
CA ASN A 154 0.68 0.67 17.58
C ASN A 154 -0.23 -0.45 17.08
N ILE A 155 -0.18 -0.74 15.79
CA ILE A 155 -1.00 -1.76 15.14
C ILE A 155 -0.09 -2.84 14.56
N SER A 156 -0.24 -4.06 15.07
CA SER A 156 0.25 -5.27 14.40
C SER A 156 -0.85 -5.82 13.51
N PHE A 157 -0.53 -6.23 12.29
CA PHE A 157 -1.49 -6.77 11.34
C PHE A 157 -0.84 -7.79 10.42
N LYS A 158 -1.62 -8.78 9.97
CA LYS A 158 -1.20 -9.80 9.02
C LYS A 158 -1.56 -9.45 7.58
N ASP A 159 -2.64 -8.70 7.41
CA ASP A 159 -3.15 -8.24 6.13
C ASP A 159 -3.83 -6.87 6.25
N GLU A 160 -4.20 -6.30 5.11
CA GLU A 160 -4.77 -4.96 5.00
C GLU A 160 -6.17 -4.87 5.62
N SER A 161 -6.90 -5.99 5.68
CA SER A 161 -8.20 -6.03 6.36
C SER A 161 -8.02 -5.90 7.86
N GLU A 162 -7.07 -6.64 8.44
CA GLU A 162 -6.73 -6.54 9.86
C GLU A 162 -6.21 -5.14 10.23
N LEU A 163 -5.36 -4.54 9.39
CA LEU A 163 -4.89 -3.16 9.57
C LEU A 163 -6.06 -2.17 9.61
N PHE A 164 -6.96 -2.22 8.64
CA PHE A 164 -8.11 -1.32 8.55
C PHE A 164 -9.08 -1.49 9.72
N ILE A 165 -9.43 -2.74 10.05
CA ILE A 165 -10.34 -3.05 11.17
C ILE A 165 -9.73 -2.62 12.50
N SER A 166 -8.43 -2.83 12.70
CA SER A 166 -7.74 -2.39 13.92
C SER A 166 -7.77 -0.87 14.07
N LEU A 167 -7.55 -0.12 12.98
CA LEU A 167 -7.66 1.34 12.99
C LEU A 167 -9.08 1.80 13.35
N LEU A 168 -10.11 1.22 12.73
CA LEU A 168 -11.51 1.56 13.02
C LEU A 168 -11.88 1.29 14.48
N ASN A 169 -11.42 0.17 15.04
CA ASN A 169 -11.64 -0.16 16.45
C ASN A 169 -10.96 0.85 17.39
N LEU A 170 -9.70 1.21 17.13
CA LEU A 170 -8.97 2.20 17.94
C LEU A 170 -9.63 3.58 17.90
N LEU A 171 -10.28 3.92 16.78
CA LEU A 171 -11.05 5.14 16.62
C LEU A 171 -12.50 5.02 17.14
N ASN A 172 -12.90 3.88 17.71
CA ASN A 172 -14.24 3.59 18.22
C ASN A 172 -15.35 3.75 17.17
N TYR A 173 -15.11 3.31 15.92
CA TYR A 173 -16.15 3.27 14.90
C TYR A 173 -17.20 2.20 15.23
N ASN A 174 -18.43 2.64 15.50
CA ASN A 174 -19.53 1.80 15.99
C ASN A 174 -19.99 0.71 15.00
N ALA A 175 -19.73 0.86 13.70
CA ALA A 175 -20.13 -0.08 12.67
C ALA A 175 -18.97 -0.98 12.19
N THR A 176 -17.88 -1.11 12.95
CA THR A 176 -16.72 -1.93 12.56
C THR A 176 -17.10 -3.40 12.29
N SER A 177 -18.02 -3.98 13.06
CA SER A 177 -18.52 -5.35 12.81
C SER A 177 -19.20 -5.49 11.45
N LYS A 178 -19.95 -4.48 11.02
CA LYS A 178 -20.58 -4.45 9.69
C LYS A 178 -19.53 -4.42 8.58
N VAL A 179 -18.46 -3.63 8.75
CA VAL A 179 -17.33 -3.60 7.82
C VAL A 179 -16.70 -4.99 7.67
N VAL A 180 -16.48 -5.70 8.79
CA VAL A 180 -15.98 -7.09 8.76
C VAL A 180 -16.90 -8.00 7.93
N HIS A 181 -18.23 -7.88 8.10
CA HIS A 181 -19.18 -8.66 7.32
C HIS A 181 -19.12 -8.33 5.82
N VAL A 182 -18.98 -7.06 5.44
CA VAL A 182 -18.80 -6.68 4.03
C VAL A 182 -17.53 -7.30 3.45
N ILE A 183 -16.39 -7.15 4.12
CA ILE A 183 -15.10 -7.69 3.69
C ILE A 183 -15.14 -9.22 3.55
N LYS A 184 -15.89 -9.92 4.41
CA LYS A 184 -15.99 -11.39 4.42
C LYS A 184 -17.16 -11.95 3.60
N SER A 185 -17.90 -11.13 2.86
CA SER A 185 -19.11 -11.56 2.13
C SER A 185 -20.17 -12.23 3.05
N MET A 186 -20.25 -11.74 4.28
CA MET A 186 -21.20 -12.18 5.31
C MET A 186 -22.30 -11.14 5.54
N GLY A 187 -23.29 -11.50 6.36
CA GLY A 187 -24.41 -10.64 6.74
C GLY A 187 -25.49 -10.51 5.67
N ASP A 188 -26.69 -10.14 6.10
CA ASP A 188 -27.87 -9.97 5.24
C ASP A 188 -28.04 -8.50 4.84
N PHE A 189 -26.97 -7.93 4.27
CA PHE A 189 -26.97 -6.59 3.70
C PHE A 189 -27.14 -6.68 2.18
N ASP A 190 -28.02 -5.86 1.64
CA ASP A 190 -28.12 -5.68 0.18
C ASP A 190 -26.88 -4.97 -0.39
N SER A 191 -26.79 -4.87 -1.72
CA SER A 191 -25.63 -4.23 -2.37
C SER A 191 -25.45 -2.78 -1.95
N THR A 192 -26.54 -2.01 -1.85
CA THR A 192 -26.54 -0.59 -1.49
C THR A 192 -26.02 -0.43 -0.06
N GLU A 193 -26.55 -1.19 0.89
CA GLU A 193 -26.12 -1.16 2.29
C GLU A 193 -24.63 -1.52 2.44
N ARG A 194 -24.12 -2.48 1.65
CA ARG A 194 -22.69 -2.85 1.67
C ARG A 194 -21.80 -1.70 1.22
N PHE A 195 -22.18 -1.00 0.15
CA PHE A 195 -21.44 0.18 -0.31
C PHE A 195 -21.56 1.34 0.67
N GLU A 196 -22.73 1.53 1.30
CA GLU A 196 -22.93 2.54 2.33
C GLU A 196 -22.03 2.29 3.54
N ILE A 197 -21.89 1.03 3.99
CA ILE A 197 -20.98 0.65 5.07
C ILE A 197 -19.52 1.03 4.73
N LEU A 198 -19.06 0.73 3.51
CA LEU A 198 -17.71 1.10 3.06
C LEU A 198 -17.55 2.62 3.00
N TYR A 199 -18.50 3.32 2.37
CA TYR A 199 -18.50 4.78 2.25
C TYR A 199 -18.44 5.45 3.63
N ASN A 200 -19.29 5.02 4.55
CA ASN A 200 -19.37 5.58 5.90
C ASN A 200 -18.07 5.32 6.68
N SER A 201 -17.44 4.15 6.51
CA SER A 201 -16.16 3.87 7.17
C SER A 201 -15.02 4.79 6.69
N LEU A 202 -14.93 5.05 5.38
CA LEU A 202 -13.92 5.97 4.83
C LEU A 202 -14.22 7.42 5.23
N SER A 203 -15.49 7.83 5.15
CA SER A 203 -15.93 9.17 5.57
C SER A 203 -15.66 9.41 7.06
N PHE A 204 -15.87 8.39 7.89
CA PHE A 204 -15.50 8.42 9.29
C PHE A 204 -14.00 8.64 9.48
N LEU A 205 -13.14 7.87 8.79
CA LEU A 205 -11.69 8.08 8.89
C LEU A 205 -11.28 9.50 8.51
N ILE A 206 -11.83 10.05 7.42
CA ILE A 206 -11.58 11.44 6.98
C ILE A 206 -11.96 12.42 8.09
N SER A 207 -13.14 12.25 8.71
CA SER A 207 -13.60 13.12 9.80
C SER A 207 -12.70 13.09 11.05
N LYS A 208 -11.86 12.06 11.19
CA LYS A 208 -10.95 11.87 12.32
C LYS A 208 -9.50 12.24 12.01
N ILE A 209 -9.17 12.59 10.76
CA ILE A 209 -7.83 13.07 10.41
C ILE A 209 -7.55 14.40 11.12
N GLU A 210 -8.56 15.28 11.16
CA GLU A 210 -8.46 16.64 11.69
C GLU A 210 -9.00 16.74 13.12
N VAL A 211 -8.32 16.10 14.07
CA VAL A 211 -8.36 16.43 15.50
C VAL A 211 -7.00 16.11 16.11
#